data_AF-A0A914TV48-F1
#
_entry.id   AF-A0A914TV48-F1
#
_cell.length_a   1.000
_cell.length_b   1.000
_cell.length_c   1.000
_cell.angle_alpha   90.00
_cell.angle_beta   90.00
_cell.angle_gamma   90.00
#
_symmetry.space_group_name_H-M   'P 1'
#
loop_
_entity.id
_entity.type
_entity.pdbx_description
1 polymer ?
#
loop_
_entity_poly.entity_id
_entity_poly.type
_entity_poly.pdbx_seq_one_letter_code
_entity_poly.pdbx_strand_id
1 'polypeptide(L)'
;MTAPPFCYWHEGINFWETDCGNFYGSLIYFCSFYLIITYIVRNLLVAIIMENFSLFYSSEEDALLSYADIRNFQLVWNMVDIEQKGYIPVRRVKFLLRLLKGRLEVDPNKDRLLFKHMCYEMERLHNGDDVSFHDVL
;
A
#
# COMPACT_ATOMS: atom_id res chain seq x y z
N MET A 1 38.50 19.57 -11.19
CA MET A 1 38.75 20.87 -11.86
C MET A 1 40.18 21.39 -11.65
N THR A 2 41.01 20.77 -10.82
CA THR A 2 42.40 21.17 -10.61
C THR A 2 43.22 21.02 -11.90
N ALA A 3 43.95 22.07 -12.25
CA ALA A 3 44.80 22.16 -13.43
C ALA A 3 46.16 22.76 -13.05
N PRO A 4 47.21 22.60 -13.88
CA PRO A 4 48.53 23.17 -13.62
C PRO A 4 48.47 24.70 -13.44
N PRO A 5 49.24 25.31 -12.53
CA PRO A 5 50.38 24.77 -11.76
C PRO A 5 50.01 24.07 -10.44
N PHE A 6 48.72 23.91 -10.13
CA PHE A 6 48.26 23.36 -8.85
C PHE A 6 48.20 21.83 -8.82
N CYS A 7 48.68 21.17 -9.86
CA CYS A 7 48.75 19.72 -9.97
C CYS A 7 49.96 19.31 -10.82
N TYR A 8 50.45 18.09 -10.62
CA TYR A 8 51.61 17.55 -11.32
C TYR A 8 51.22 16.94 -12.67
N TRP A 9 51.80 17.45 -13.75
CA TRP A 9 51.60 16.94 -15.11
C TRP A 9 52.85 17.11 -15.98
N HIS A 10 53.17 16.09 -16.78
CA HIS A 10 54.21 16.13 -17.81
C HIS A 10 53.76 15.37 -19.06
N GLU A 11 54.37 15.69 -20.21
CA GLU A 11 54.00 15.10 -21.49
C GLU A 11 54.35 13.61 -21.52
N GLY A 12 53.37 12.75 -21.84
CA GLY A 12 53.55 11.30 -21.95
C GLY A 12 53.17 10.47 -20.71
N ILE A 13 52.71 11.07 -19.61
CA ILE A 13 52.20 10.30 -18.46
C ILE A 13 50.85 9.66 -18.70
N ASN A 14 50.67 8.53 -18.03
CA ASN A 14 49.37 7.89 -17.91
C ASN A 14 48.46 8.67 -16.94
N PHE A 15 47.14 8.51 -17.11
CA PHE A 15 46.15 9.23 -16.28
C PHE A 15 46.18 8.84 -14.79
N TRP A 16 46.68 7.65 -14.45
CA TRP A 16 46.78 7.17 -13.06
C TRP A 16 48.06 7.64 -12.34
N GLU A 17 48.97 8.32 -13.06
CA GLU A 17 50.23 8.87 -12.53
C GLU A 17 50.17 10.41 -12.38
N THR A 18 49.00 11.03 -12.64
CA THR A 18 48.78 12.48 -12.51
C THR A 18 47.71 12.77 -11.46
N ASP A 19 47.94 13.82 -10.67
CA ASP A 19 46.97 14.36 -9.72
C ASP A 19 46.09 15.47 -10.33
N CYS A 20 46.21 15.71 -11.65
CA CYS A 20 45.40 16.70 -12.34
C CYS A 20 44.01 16.16 -12.67
N GLY A 21 43.00 17.02 -12.51
CA GLY A 21 41.63 16.70 -12.87
C GLY A 21 41.28 17.13 -14.29
N ASN A 22 40.22 16.56 -14.86
CA ASN A 22 39.65 17.04 -16.10
C ASN A 22 38.59 18.13 -15.82
N PHE A 23 38.82 19.37 -16.26
CA PHE A 23 37.87 20.47 -16.04
C PHE A 23 36.50 20.19 -16.66
N TYR A 24 36.44 19.97 -17.97
CA TYR A 24 35.20 19.71 -18.70
C TYR A 24 34.53 18.42 -18.26
N GLY A 25 35.31 17.34 -18.08
CA GLY A 25 34.81 16.06 -17.60
C GLY A 25 34.18 16.16 -16.22
N SER A 26 34.83 16.87 -15.28
CA SER A 26 34.27 17.08 -13.94
C SER A 26 33.00 17.92 -13.98
N LEU A 27 32.95 18.97 -14.79
CA LEU A 27 31.75 19.81 -14.93
C LEU A 27 30.57 18.99 -15.45
N ILE A 28 30.76 18.24 -16.53
CA ILE A 28 29.70 17.40 -17.11
C ILE A 28 29.25 16.33 -16.12
N TYR A 29 30.20 15.64 -15.48
CA TYR A 29 29.89 14.58 -14.51
C TYR A 29 29.08 15.10 -13.33
N PHE A 30 29.58 16.15 -12.63
CA PHE A 30 28.90 16.66 -11.45
C PHE A 30 27.55 17.29 -11.80
N CYS A 31 27.46 18.07 -12.88
CA CYS A 31 26.18 18.66 -13.30
C CYS A 31 25.17 17.59 -13.68
N SER A 32 25.51 16.64 -14.56
CA SER A 32 24.58 15.59 -14.99
C SER A 32 24.15 14.71 -13.83
N PHE A 33 25.09 14.26 -12.99
CA PHE A 33 24.79 13.43 -11.83
C PHE A 33 23.88 14.17 -10.84
N TYR A 34 24.20 15.42 -10.51
CA TYR A 34 23.39 16.21 -9.60
C TYR A 34 21.97 16.41 -10.12
N LEU A 35 21.81 16.75 -11.41
CA LEU A 35 20.50 16.91 -12.03
C LEU A 35 19.70 15.60 -12.01
N ILE A 36 20.32 14.47 -12.35
CA ILE A 36 19.66 13.16 -12.35
C ILE A 36 19.18 12.80 -10.94
N ILE A 37 20.04 12.91 -9.92
CA ILE A 37 19.66 12.53 -8.55
C ILE A 37 18.58 13.47 -7.99
N THR A 38 18.75 14.78 -8.15
CA THR A 38 17.84 15.76 -7.53
C THR A 38 16.50 15.91 -8.24
N TYR A 39 16.43 15.68 -9.56
CA TYR A 39 15.17 15.81 -10.30
C TYR A 39 14.51 14.48 -10.62
N ILE A 40 15.25 13.38 -10.78
CA ILE A 40 14.63 12.08 -11.08
C ILE A 40 14.44 11.30 -9.79
N VAL A 41 15.54 10.95 -9.11
CA VAL A 41 15.49 10.04 -7.95
C VAL A 41 14.73 10.65 -6.79
N ARG A 42 14.95 11.93 -6.49
CA ARG A 42 14.22 12.64 -5.42
C ARG A 42 12.72 12.67 -5.67
N ASN A 43 12.30 12.98 -6.89
CA ASN A 43 10.87 13.07 -7.23
C ASN A 43 10.20 11.69 -7.22
N LEU A 44 10.91 10.65 -7.66
CA LEU A 44 10.46 9.26 -7.54
C LEU A 44 10.29 8.86 -6.07
N LEU A 45 11.24 9.19 -5.20
CA LEU A 45 11.13 8.91 -3.77
C LEU A 45 9.92 9.61 -3.13
N VAL A 46 9.70 10.89 -3.45
CA VAL A 46 8.53 11.62 -2.96
C VAL A 46 7.23 10.99 -3.46
N ALA A 47 7.16 10.57 -4.73
CA ALA A 47 5.99 9.90 -5.28
C ALA A 47 5.67 8.59 -4.54
N ILE A 48 6.69 7.74 -4.32
CA ILE A 48 6.53 6.48 -3.57
C ILE A 48 6.06 6.76 -2.14
N ILE A 49 6.66 7.76 -1.48
CA ILE A 49 6.26 8.14 -0.12
C ILE A 49 4.79 8.58 -0.10
N MET A 50 4.37 9.44 -1.04
CA MET A 50 2.99 9.91 -1.14
C MET A 50 2.00 8.76 -1.41
N GLU A 51 2.37 7.81 -2.27
CA GLU A 51 1.54 6.63 -2.55
C GLU A 51 1.38 5.74 -1.32
N ASN A 52 2.47 5.47 -0.59
CA ASN A 52 2.41 4.71 0.66
C ASN A 52 1.60 5.44 1.73
N PHE A 53 1.79 6.75 1.89
CA PHE A 53 0.97 7.53 2.81
C PHE A 53 -0.50 7.50 2.42
N SER A 54 -0.83 7.63 1.14
CA SER A 54 -2.23 7.53 0.68
C SER A 54 -2.83 6.14 0.91
N LEU A 55 -2.04 5.07 0.79
CA LEU A 55 -2.50 3.69 0.99
C LEU A 55 -2.76 3.41 2.48
N PHE A 56 -1.81 3.75 3.35
CA PHE A 56 -1.89 3.44 4.78
C PHE A 56 -2.67 4.46 5.61
N TYR A 57 -2.70 5.73 5.17
CA TYR A 57 -3.36 6.84 5.86
C TYR A 57 -4.51 7.40 5.01
N SER A 58 -5.21 6.52 4.27
CA SER A 58 -6.50 6.88 3.70
C SER A 58 -7.37 7.48 4.82
N SER A 59 -7.71 8.76 4.67
CA SER A 59 -8.52 9.51 5.63
C SER A 59 -9.80 8.72 5.90
N GLU A 60 -10.22 8.60 7.16
CA GLU A 60 -11.47 7.91 7.53
C GLU A 60 -12.71 8.45 6.78
N GLU A 61 -12.60 9.66 6.22
CA GLU A 61 -13.65 10.36 5.47
C GLU A 61 -13.71 10.00 3.96
N ASP A 62 -12.58 9.63 3.33
CA ASP A 62 -12.53 9.29 1.89
C ASP A 62 -12.38 7.78 1.61
N ALA A 63 -12.06 6.97 2.63
CA ALA A 63 -12.01 5.53 2.51
C ALA A 63 -13.44 4.95 2.38
N LEU A 64 -13.69 4.19 1.31
CA LEU A 64 -14.97 3.49 1.10
C LEU A 64 -15.32 2.55 2.26
N LEU A 65 -14.29 2.00 2.94
CA LEU A 65 -14.41 1.23 4.16
C LEU A 65 -13.29 1.64 5.11
N SER A 66 -13.64 2.26 6.25
CA SER A 66 -12.66 2.84 7.18
C SER A 66 -11.99 1.77 8.04
N TYR A 67 -10.80 2.07 8.58
CA TYR A 67 -10.11 1.19 9.56
C TYR A 67 -11.00 0.86 10.77
N ALA A 68 -11.81 1.81 11.23
CA ALA A 68 -12.77 1.58 12.31
C ALA A 68 -13.85 0.56 11.91
N ASP A 69 -14.30 0.57 10.66
CA ASP A 69 -15.29 -0.36 10.12
C ASP A 69 -14.71 -1.78 10.02
N ILE A 70 -13.46 -1.93 9.52
CA ILE A 70 -12.73 -3.22 9.51
C ILE A 70 -12.57 -3.75 10.92
N ARG A 71 -12.19 -2.90 11.88
CA ARG A 71 -12.00 -3.31 13.27
C ARG A 71 -13.32 -3.79 13.90
N ASN A 72 -14.42 -3.08 13.64
CA ASN A 72 -15.74 -3.50 14.10
C ASN A 72 -16.15 -4.84 13.49
N PHE A 73 -15.90 -5.04 12.19
CA PHE A 73 -16.13 -6.30 11.51
C PHE A 73 -15.30 -7.45 12.10
N GLN A 74 -14.01 -7.23 12.36
CA GLN A 74 -13.13 -8.20 13.03
C GLN A 74 -13.64 -8.58 14.42
N LEU A 75 -14.12 -7.61 15.21
CA LEU A 75 -14.69 -7.89 16.53
C LEU A 75 -15.93 -8.77 16.44
N VAL A 76 -16.85 -8.47 15.51
CA VAL A 76 -18.05 -9.28 15.28
C VAL A 76 -17.69 -10.67 14.75
N TRP A 77 -16.75 -10.76 13.83
CA TRP A 77 -16.27 -12.04 13.30
C TRP A 77 -15.72 -12.93 14.42
N ASN A 78 -14.89 -12.39 15.31
CA ASN A 78 -14.32 -13.11 16.45
C ASN A 78 -15.38 -13.61 17.44
N MET A 79 -16.57 -12.99 17.50
CA MET A 79 -17.69 -13.51 18.29
C MET A 79 -18.36 -14.72 17.64
N VAL A 80 -18.32 -14.83 16.30
CA VAL A 80 -18.96 -15.90 15.52
C VAL A 80 -18.01 -17.09 15.31
N ASP A 81 -16.72 -16.82 15.08
CA ASP A 81 -15.65 -17.80 14.94
C ASP A 81 -14.92 -18.03 16.27
N ILE A 82 -15.59 -18.74 17.19
CA ILE A 82 -15.09 -19.05 18.54
C ILE A 82 -13.78 -19.85 18.50
N GLU A 83 -13.61 -20.68 17.46
CA GLU A 83 -12.46 -21.58 17.33
C GLU A 83 -11.28 -20.96 16.57
N GLN A 84 -11.40 -19.70 16.12
CA GLN A 84 -10.37 -18.96 15.37
C GLN A 84 -9.87 -19.72 14.13
N LYS A 85 -10.79 -20.41 13.45
CA LYS A 85 -10.47 -21.21 12.27
C LYS A 85 -10.18 -20.35 11.04
N GLY A 86 -10.68 -19.11 11.00
CA GLY A 86 -10.59 -18.21 9.85
C GLY A 86 -11.63 -18.48 8.77
N TYR A 87 -12.50 -19.47 8.98
CA TYR A 87 -13.63 -19.83 8.14
C TYR A 87 -14.84 -20.18 8.98
N ILE A 88 -16.04 -19.83 8.48
CA ILE A 88 -17.32 -20.13 9.13
C ILE A 88 -18.26 -20.80 8.13
N PRO A 89 -19.14 -21.69 8.58
CA PRO A 89 -20.16 -22.26 7.71
C PRO A 89 -21.12 -21.16 7.23
N VAL A 90 -21.50 -21.18 5.94
CA VAL A 90 -22.38 -20.17 5.32
C VAL A 90 -23.66 -19.91 6.10
N ARG A 91 -24.19 -20.91 6.81
CA ARG A 91 -25.38 -20.75 7.68
C ARG A 91 -25.18 -19.71 8.79
N ARG A 92 -23.94 -19.53 9.29
CA ARG A 92 -23.59 -18.55 10.32
C ARG A 92 -23.41 -17.14 9.76
N VAL A 93 -23.27 -16.96 8.44
CA VAL A 93 -23.17 -15.62 7.81
C VAL A 93 -24.44 -14.80 8.07
N LYS A 94 -25.62 -15.43 8.04
CA LYS A 94 -26.89 -14.80 8.40
C LYS A 94 -26.89 -14.24 9.82
N PHE A 95 -26.21 -14.91 10.74
CA PHE A 95 -26.05 -14.45 12.11
C PHE A 95 -25.05 -13.29 12.18
N LEU A 96 -23.90 -13.43 11.51
CA LEU A 96 -22.88 -12.39 11.41
C LEU A 96 -23.46 -11.05 10.90
N LEU A 97 -24.20 -11.06 9.79
CA LEU A 97 -24.80 -9.85 9.21
C LEU A 97 -25.80 -9.16 10.16
N ARG A 98 -26.46 -9.90 11.05
CA ARG A 98 -27.38 -9.34 12.05
C ARG A 98 -26.64 -8.75 13.26
N LEU A 99 -25.40 -9.18 13.51
CA LEU A 99 -24.57 -8.67 14.60
C LEU A 99 -23.79 -7.41 14.23
N LEU A 100 -23.68 -7.09 12.93
CA LEU A 100 -23.05 -5.85 12.48
C LEU A 100 -23.85 -4.64 12.98
N LYS A 101 -23.13 -3.63 13.50
CA LYS A 101 -23.69 -2.41 14.09
C LYS A 101 -22.95 -1.18 13.59
N GLY A 102 -23.60 -0.01 13.67
CA GLY A 102 -23.01 1.26 13.24
C GLY A 102 -23.14 1.46 11.73
N ARG A 103 -22.05 1.84 11.04
CA ARG A 103 -22.06 2.11 9.59
C ARG A 103 -22.32 0.86 8.74
N LEU A 104 -21.96 -0.32 9.26
CA LEU A 104 -22.13 -1.62 8.58
C LEU A 104 -23.43 -2.35 8.98
N GLU A 105 -24.33 -1.69 9.71
CA GLU A 105 -25.58 -2.31 10.13
C GLU A 105 -26.51 -2.57 8.94
N VAL A 106 -26.97 -3.81 8.81
CA VAL A 106 -27.97 -4.21 7.80
C VAL A 106 -29.26 -4.57 8.51
N ASP A 107 -30.22 -3.65 8.57
CA ASP A 107 -31.51 -3.91 9.23
C ASP A 107 -32.37 -4.81 8.33
N PRO A 108 -32.71 -6.04 8.76
CA PRO A 108 -33.53 -6.95 7.96
C PRO A 108 -34.97 -6.46 7.72
N ASN A 109 -35.46 -5.50 8.52
CA ASN A 109 -36.80 -4.93 8.36
C ASN A 109 -36.82 -3.80 7.33
N LYS A 110 -35.78 -2.97 7.31
CA LYS A 110 -35.66 -1.82 6.40
C LYS A 110 -35.00 -2.20 5.07
N ASP A 111 -33.94 -3.00 5.13
CA ASP A 111 -33.07 -3.35 4.00
C ASP A 111 -33.14 -4.85 3.66
N ARG A 112 -34.36 -5.40 3.70
CA ARG A 112 -34.63 -6.84 3.49
C ARG A 112 -34.05 -7.39 2.18
N LEU A 113 -34.08 -6.58 1.11
CA LEU A 113 -33.55 -6.99 -0.20
C LEU A 113 -32.02 -7.10 -0.17
N LEU A 114 -31.33 -6.12 0.41
CA LEU A 114 -29.88 -6.11 0.58
C LEU A 114 -29.44 -7.31 1.42
N PHE A 115 -30.10 -7.53 2.57
CA PHE A 115 -29.83 -8.67 3.44
C PHE A 115 -29.96 -10.01 2.69
N LYS A 116 -31.03 -10.18 1.90
CA LYS A 116 -31.25 -11.40 1.11
C LYS A 116 -30.19 -11.57 0.02
N HIS A 117 -29.81 -10.48 -0.65
CA HIS A 117 -28.79 -10.50 -1.70
C HIS A 117 -27.42 -10.90 -1.14
N MET A 118 -26.99 -10.29 -0.03
CA MET A 118 -25.72 -10.64 0.63
C MET A 118 -25.68 -12.11 1.08
N CYS A 119 -26.76 -12.60 1.69
CA CYS A 119 -26.83 -14.01 2.08
C CYS A 119 -26.76 -14.95 0.87
N TYR A 120 -27.40 -14.59 -0.24
CA TYR A 120 -27.41 -15.39 -1.45
C TYR A 120 -26.05 -15.41 -2.14
N GLU A 121 -25.34 -14.27 -2.21
CA GLU A 121 -23.98 -14.22 -2.77
C GLU A 121 -23.03 -15.15 -2.00
N MET A 122 -23.13 -15.16 -0.67
CA MET A 122 -22.29 -16.02 0.18
C MET A 122 -22.63 -17.51 0.03
N GLU A 123 -23.92 -17.85 -0.14
CA GLU A 123 -24.34 -19.22 -0.49
C GLU A 123 -23.85 -19.64 -1.88
N ARG A 124 -23.82 -18.71 -2.84
CA ARG A 124 -23.39 -18.99 -4.22
C ARG A 124 -21.88 -19.15 -4.37
N LEU A 125 -21.08 -18.40 -3.61
CA LEU A 125 -19.62 -18.33 -3.78
C LEU A 125 -18.93 -19.71 -3.68
N HIS A 126 -19.31 -20.50 -2.67
CA HIS A 126 -18.75 -21.83 -2.41
C HIS A 126 -19.81 -22.94 -2.47
N ASN A 127 -20.89 -22.77 -3.25
CA ASN A 127 -22.00 -23.73 -3.34
C ASN A 127 -22.59 -24.18 -1.98
N GLY A 128 -22.52 -23.31 -0.97
CA GLY A 128 -23.01 -23.57 0.39
C GLY A 128 -22.00 -24.19 1.37
N ASP A 129 -20.73 -24.34 1.00
CA ASP A 129 -19.65 -24.78 1.88
C ASP A 129 -19.19 -23.67 2.84
N ASP A 130 -18.02 -23.81 3.49
CA ASP A 130 -17.50 -22.81 4.42
C ASP A 130 -17.00 -21.54 3.68
N VAL A 131 -17.21 -20.36 4.29
CA VAL A 131 -16.70 -19.07 3.79
C VAL A 131 -15.59 -18.54 4.70
N SER A 132 -14.58 -17.92 4.10
CA SER A 132 -13.47 -17.31 4.82
C SER A 132 -13.77 -15.87 5.25
N PHE A 133 -12.97 -15.33 6.18
CA PHE A 133 -13.05 -13.92 6.59
C PHE A 133 -12.97 -12.96 5.40
N HIS A 134 -12.08 -13.24 4.44
CA HIS A 134 -11.85 -12.40 3.26
C HIS A 134 -12.94 -12.54 2.20
N ASP A 135 -13.72 -13.62 2.22
CA ASP A 135 -14.87 -13.77 1.33
C ASP A 135 -16.04 -12.86 1.75
N VAL A 136 -16.13 -12.55 3.05
CA VAL A 136 -17.22 -11.76 3.64
C VAL A 136 -16.88 -10.27 3.76
N LEU A 137 -15.59 -9.92 3.88
CA LEU A 137 -15.09 -8.54 3.91
C LEU A 137 -15.10 -7.91 2.51
#